data_AF-A0A7Z9C0N7-F1
#
_entry.id   AF-A0A7Z9C0N7-F1
#
_cell.length_a   1.000
_cell.length_b   1.000
_cell.length_c   1.000
_cell.angle_alpha   90.00
_cell.angle_beta   90.00
_cell.angle_gamma   90.00
#
_symmetry.space_group_name_H-M   'P 1'
#
loop_
_entity.id
_entity.type
_entity.pdbx_description
1 polymer ?
#
loop_
_entity_poly.entity_id
_entity_poly.type
_entity_poly.pdbx_seq_one_letter_code
_entity_poly.pdbx_strand_id
1 'polypeptide(L)'
;MASTTVTSKGQVTIPKVIRDYLKLDTGSKVEFFIDENGEVKIIPLNVAVESLSGILHRPGMKKATLEDMEAAIYQEANDWT
;
A
#
# COMPACT_ATOMS: atom_id res chain seq x y z
N MET A 1 17.69 16.33 -6.82
CA MET A 1 17.42 15.30 -7.83
C MET A 1 18.52 14.26 -7.74
N ALA A 2 18.19 12.97 -7.78
CA ALA A 2 19.18 11.89 -7.78
C ALA A 2 18.98 11.04 -9.04
N SER A 3 20.04 10.85 -9.84
CA SER A 3 20.04 10.04 -11.05
C SER A 3 20.90 8.80 -10.88
N THR A 4 20.52 7.70 -11.51
CA THR A 4 21.25 6.43 -11.48
C THR A 4 21.28 5.84 -12.89
N THR A 5 22.34 5.11 -13.20
CA THR A 5 22.50 4.43 -14.48
C THR A 5 21.97 3.01 -14.38
N VAL A 6 21.30 2.55 -15.43
CA VAL A 6 20.87 1.16 -15.55
C VAL A 6 22.11 0.31 -15.87
N THR A 7 22.33 -0.76 -15.10
CA THR A 7 23.44 -1.68 -15.37
C THR A 7 23.18 -2.50 -16.64
N SER A 8 24.20 -3.18 -17.16
CA SER A 8 24.05 -4.09 -18.30
C SER A 8 23.04 -5.22 -18.08
N LYS A 9 22.71 -5.51 -16.82
CA LYS A 9 21.70 -6.51 -16.43
C LYS A 9 20.30 -5.92 -16.23
N GLY A 10 20.10 -4.65 -16.56
CA GLY A 10 18.81 -3.97 -16.37
C GLY A 10 18.51 -3.57 -14.92
N GLN A 11 19.51 -3.60 -14.03
CA GLN A 11 19.30 -3.24 -12.62
C GLN A 11 19.51 -1.75 -12.42
N VAL A 12 18.71 -1.16 -11.53
CA VAL A 12 18.85 0.24 -11.11
C VAL A 12 19.03 0.30 -9.61
N THR A 13 19.95 1.15 -9.13
CA THR A 13 20.19 1.32 -7.70
C THR A 13 19.33 2.46 -7.18
N ILE A 14 18.47 2.18 -6.19
CA ILE A 14 17.72 3.23 -5.51
C ILE A 14 18.70 4.05 -4.65
N PRO A 15 18.89 5.36 -4.91
CA PRO A 15 19.80 6.20 -4.15
C PRO A 15 19.43 6.25 -2.66
N LYS A 16 20.42 6.43 -1.79
CA LYS A 16 20.23 6.40 -0.33
C LYS A 16 19.10 7.33 0.14
N VAL A 17 19.07 8.56 -0.38
CA VAL A 17 18.03 9.56 -0.02
C VAL A 17 16.62 9.05 -0.30
N ILE A 18 16.42 8.31 -1.39
CA ILE A 18 15.12 7.74 -1.75
C ILE A 18 14.80 6.50 -0.91
N ARG A 19 15.80 5.66 -0.60
CA ARG A 19 15.61 4.54 0.32
C ARG A 19 15.19 5.00 1.70
N ASP A 20 15.88 6.01 2.24
CA ASP A 20 15.59 6.57 3.57
C ASP A 20 14.18 7.18 3.59
N TYR A 21 13.80 7.90 2.52
CA TYR A 21 12.45 8.47 2.36
C TYR A 21 11.34 7.41 2.30
N LEU A 22 11.55 6.35 1.52
CA LEU A 22 10.61 5.23 1.38
C LEU A 22 10.74 4.17 2.49
N LYS A 23 11.64 4.39 3.47
CA LYS A 23 11.98 3.45 4.55
C LYS A 23 12.34 2.04 4.06
N LEU A 24 13.02 1.95 2.92
CA LEU A 24 13.42 0.68 2.33
C LEU A 24 14.68 0.14 3.01
N ASP A 25 14.60 -1.09 3.52
CA ASP A 25 15.73 -1.87 4.02
C ASP A 25 15.98 -3.13 3.16
N THR A 26 17.08 -3.82 3.39
CA THR A 26 17.42 -5.10 2.77
C THR A 26 16.27 -6.07 2.87
N GLY A 27 15.84 -6.63 1.73
CA GLY A 27 14.68 -7.54 1.67
C GLY A 27 13.32 -6.84 1.48
N SER A 28 13.28 -5.50 1.50
CA SER A 28 12.06 -4.76 1.17
C SER A 28 11.63 -5.04 -0.27
N LYS A 29 10.35 -5.33 -0.45
CA LYS A 29 9.73 -5.42 -1.78
C LYS A 29 9.26 -4.05 -2.21
N VAL A 30 9.38 -3.77 -3.50
CA VAL A 30 8.83 -2.57 -4.13
C VAL A 30 7.98 -3.00 -5.33
N GLU A 31 6.90 -2.28 -5.53
CA GLU A 31 6.05 -2.43 -6.71
C GLU A 31 6.23 -1.24 -7.63
N PHE A 32 6.29 -1.51 -8.93
CA PHE A 32 6.35 -0.50 -9.97
C PHE A 32 5.01 -0.46 -10.66
N PHE A 33 4.42 0.72 -10.78
CA PHE A 33 3.22 0.92 -11.59
C PHE A 33 3.41 2.14 -12.50
N ILE A 34 2.78 2.07 -13.65
CA ILE A 34 2.75 3.16 -14.63
C ILE A 34 1.38 3.82 -14.48
N ASP A 35 1.37 5.12 -14.22
CA ASP A 35 0.12 5.86 -14.17
C ASP A 35 -0.38 6.26 -15.56
N GLU A 36 -1.57 6.87 -15.60
CA GLU A 36 -2.22 7.29 -16.85
C GLU A 36 -1.43 8.36 -17.62
N ASN A 37 -0.52 9.06 -16.94
CA ASN A 37 0.36 10.08 -17.53
C ASN A 37 1.68 9.47 -18.04
N GLY A 38 1.88 8.16 -17.88
CA GLY A 38 3.11 7.46 -18.23
C GLY A 38 4.23 7.61 -17.20
N GLU A 39 3.93 8.13 -16.00
CA GLU A 39 4.91 8.22 -14.92
C GLU A 39 5.08 6.85 -14.25
N VAL A 40 6.34 6.44 -14.06
CA VAL A 40 6.65 5.24 -13.28
C VAL A 40 6.73 5.62 -11.81
N LYS A 41 5.83 5.04 -11.01
CA LYS A 41 5.79 5.22 -9.56
C LYS A 41 6.28 3.95 -8.87
N ILE A 42 6.97 4.15 -7.75
CA ILE A 42 7.53 3.09 -6.91
C ILE A 42 6.78 3.11 -5.58
N ILE A 43 6.15 1.99 -5.24
CA ILE A 43 5.45 1.82 -3.96
C ILE A 43 6.25 0.82 -3.10
N PRO A 44 6.64 1.18 -1.87
CA PRO A 44 7.24 0.24 -0.95
C PRO A 44 6.17 -0.71 -0.40
N LEU A 45 6.38 -2.02 -0.53
CA LEU A 45 5.49 -3.08 -0.01
C LEU A 45 5.96 -3.61 1.36
N ASN A 46 6.73 -2.80 2.08
CA ASN A 46 7.32 -3.14 3.38
C ASN A 46 6.44 -2.76 4.57
N VAL A 47 5.13 -2.59 4.36
CA VAL A 47 4.20 -2.24 5.44
C VAL A 47 4.06 -3.45 6.36
N ALA A 48 4.66 -3.35 7.55
CA ALA A 48 4.47 -4.32 8.62
C ALA A 48 2.97 -4.43 8.93
N VAL A 49 2.41 -5.64 9.01
CA VAL A 49 0.96 -5.83 9.24
C VAL A 49 0.53 -5.18 10.56
N GLU A 50 1.43 -5.12 11.53
CA GLU A 50 1.27 -4.43 12.80
C GLU A 50 1.02 -2.93 12.63
N SER A 51 1.63 -2.31 11.61
CA SER A 51 1.39 -0.88 11.30
C SER A 51 0.03 -0.61 10.67
N LEU A 52 -0.65 -1.64 10.16
CA LEU A 52 -2.04 -1.56 9.69
C LEU A 52 -3.06 -1.72 10.83
N SER A 53 -2.62 -2.19 12.00
CA SER A 53 -3.51 -2.37 13.15
C SER A 53 -4.12 -1.05 13.57
N GLY A 54 -5.46 -0.98 13.57
CA GLY A 54 -6.20 0.21 13.98
C GLY A 54 -6.27 1.33 12.95
N ILE A 55 -5.78 1.16 11.71
CA ILE A 55 -5.84 2.20 10.67
C ILE A 55 -7.28 2.63 10.33
N LEU A 56 -8.25 1.74 10.50
CA LEU A 56 -9.68 2.02 10.31
C LEU A 56 -10.40 2.52 11.57
N HIS A 57 -9.72 2.54 12.73
CA HIS A 57 -10.32 2.99 13.99
C HIS A 57 -10.48 4.51 14.02
N ARG A 58 -11.64 4.99 14.49
CA ARG A 58 -11.92 6.41 14.73
C ARG A 58 -12.37 6.60 16.18
N PRO A 59 -11.97 7.69 16.87
CA PRO A 59 -12.44 7.97 18.23
C PRO A 59 -13.98 8.00 18.28
N GLY A 60 -14.57 7.26 19.23
CA GLY A 60 -16.02 7.16 19.38
C GLY A 60 -16.72 6.18 18.42
N MET A 61 -15.97 5.47 17.56
CA MET A 61 -16.54 4.45 16.68
C MET A 61 -17.09 3.28 17.49
N LYS A 62 -18.39 2.97 17.31
CA LYS A 62 -19.00 1.78 17.89
C LYS A 62 -18.40 0.55 17.22
N LYS A 63 -18.15 -0.49 18.02
CA LYS A 63 -17.74 -1.79 17.51
C LYS A 63 -18.94 -2.40 16.78
N ALA A 64 -18.76 -2.82 15.53
CA ALA A 64 -19.77 -3.61 14.84
C ALA A 64 -19.88 -4.98 15.52
N THR A 65 -21.10 -5.46 15.73
CA THR A 65 -21.33 -6.85 16.15
C THR A 65 -21.37 -7.77 14.93
N LEU A 66 -21.37 -9.08 15.17
CA LEU A 66 -21.51 -10.05 14.08
C LEU A 66 -22.86 -9.87 13.38
N GLU A 67 -23.92 -9.61 14.15
CA GLU A 67 -25.26 -9.36 13.64
C GLU A 67 -25.33 -8.10 12.76
N ASP A 68 -24.63 -7.02 13.15
CA ASP A 68 -24.53 -5.81 12.32
C ASP A 68 -23.86 -6.11 10.97
N MET A 69 -22.83 -6.96 10.97
CA MET A 69 -22.11 -7.35 9.76
C MET A 69 -22.96 -8.22 8.85
N GLU A 70 -23.65 -9.22 9.40
CA GLU A 70 -24.58 -10.08 8.67
C GLU A 70 -25.72 -9.26 8.06
N ALA A 71 -26.32 -8.34 8.82
CA ALA A 71 -27.37 -7.47 8.33
C ALA A 71 -26.91 -6.60 7.16
N ALA A 72 -25.70 -6.01 7.23
CA ALA A 72 -25.14 -5.21 6.13
C ALA A 72 -24.92 -6.04 4.86
N ILE A 73 -24.41 -7.26 4.99
CA ILE A 73 -24.24 -8.19 3.84
C ILE A 73 -25.59 -8.50 3.20
N TYR A 74 -26.62 -8.80 4.00
CA TYR A 74 -27.95 -9.09 3.49
C TYR A 74 -28.62 -7.90 2.81
N GLN A 75 -28.46 -6.68 3.34
CA GLN A 75 -29.04 -5.46 2.73
C GLN A 75 -28.43 -5.19 1.35
N GLU A 76 -27.11 -5.23 1.23
CA GLU A 76 -26.42 -4.95 -0.04
C GLU A 76 -26.60 -6.09 -1.06
N ALA A 77 -26.68 -7.35 -0.61
CA ALA A 77 -26.96 -8.48 -1.50
C ALA A 77 -28.38 -8.43 -2.11
N ASN A 78 -29.33 -7.76 -1.44
CA ASN A 78 -30.69 -7.56 -1.93
C ASN A 78 -30.84 -6.35 -2.87
N ASP A 79 -29.86 -5.45 -2.91
CA ASP A 79 -29.88 -4.25 -3.78
C ASP A 79 -29.43 -4.58 -5.22
N TRP A 80 -29.13 -5.85 -5.51
CA TRP A 80 -28.71 -6.35 -6.82
C TRP A 80 -29.83 -7.01 -7.66
N THR A 81 -31.10 -6.85 -7.25
CA THR A 81 -32.32 -7.19 -8.01
C THR A 81 -33.17 -5.97 -8.25
#